data_AF-A0A9D6EM83-F1
#
_entry.id   AF-A0A9D6EM83-F1
#
_cell.length_a   1.000
_cell.length_b   1.000
_cell.length_c   1.000
_cell.angle_alpha   90.00
_cell.angle_beta   90.00
_cell.angle_gamma   90.00
#
_symmetry.space_group_name_H-M   'P 1'
#
loop_
_entity.id
_entity.type
_entity.pdbx_description
1 polymer ?
#
loop_
_entity_poly.entity_id
_entity_poly.type
_entity_poly.pdbx_seq_one_letter_code
_entity_poly.pdbx_strand_id
1 'polypeptide(L)'
;AIGGNHFIHAARRNVDINVICINNFNYGMTGGQVGPTTPMGARATTAPFGNYEQPFNLPHLAAATGAVFVARWTSLHLRQLKQAMLRAMKKRGFTFIEVLAPCPVGFGRPNDIGDAMEEMTLYREGCVVDPAAPLDSLDIDLRVKDRPIVLGNFVDVERPVFDPLAMMRPTSEAENNTAVAGKTQEGQ
;
A
#
# COMPACT_ATOMS: atom_id res chain seq x y z
N ALA A 1 15.53 2.63 0.28
CA ALA A 1 14.86 3.95 0.35
C ALA A 1 14.82 4.47 1.79
N ILE A 2 14.74 5.78 1.98
CA ILE A 2 14.88 6.45 3.28
C ILE A 2 13.76 6.16 4.29
N GLY A 3 12.51 5.98 3.84
CA GLY A 3 11.35 5.85 4.73
C GLY A 3 11.09 4.46 5.32
N GLY A 4 11.82 3.43 4.88
CA GLY A 4 11.48 2.03 5.15
C GLY A 4 11.43 1.68 6.65
N ASN A 5 12.43 2.12 7.43
CA ASN A 5 12.47 1.78 8.85
C ASN A 5 11.34 2.46 9.66
N HIS A 6 11.00 3.71 9.31
CA HIS A 6 9.89 4.42 9.93
C HIS A 6 8.55 3.75 9.61
N PHE A 7 8.37 3.31 8.36
CA PHE A 7 7.19 2.57 7.91
C PHE A 7 6.98 1.30 8.75
N ILE A 8 8.00 0.44 8.83
CA ILE A 8 7.96 -0.82 9.59
C ILE A 8 7.59 -0.57 11.06
N HIS A 9 8.23 0.42 11.68
CA HIS A 9 8.01 0.68 13.10
C HIS A 9 6.68 1.38 13.41
N ALA A 10 6.14 2.17 12.48
CA ALA A 10 4.81 2.78 12.61
C ALA A 10 3.70 1.70 12.48
N ALA A 11 3.82 0.82 11.50
CA ALA A 11 2.94 -0.33 11.32
C ALA A 11 2.98 -1.28 12.52
N ARG A 12 4.19 -1.62 13.01
CA ARG A 12 4.36 -2.53 14.16
C ARG A 12 3.65 -2.02 15.41
N ARG A 13 3.75 -0.72 15.68
CA ARG A 13 3.12 -0.08 16.84
C ARG A 13 1.60 0.04 16.70
N ASN A 14 1.07 0.06 15.47
CA ASN A 14 -0.29 0.48 15.18
C ASN A 14 -0.53 1.98 15.44
N VAL A 15 0.39 2.83 15.01
CA VAL A 15 0.18 4.28 15.10
C VAL A 15 -1.02 4.67 14.24
N ASP A 16 -1.91 5.51 14.77
CA ASP A 16 -3.14 5.95 14.10
C ASP A 16 -2.86 6.94 12.95
N ILE A 17 -2.38 6.40 11.83
CA ILE A 17 -2.02 7.17 10.64
C ILE A 17 -2.42 6.42 9.37
N ASN A 18 -2.77 7.19 8.35
CA ASN A 18 -3.09 6.70 7.02
C ASN A 18 -1.92 6.96 6.08
N VAL A 19 -1.35 5.89 5.50
CA VAL A 19 -0.28 5.98 4.50
C VAL A 19 -0.83 5.67 3.12
N ILE A 20 -0.80 6.66 2.24
CA ILE A 20 -1.10 6.49 0.81
C ILE A 20 0.23 6.57 0.06
N CYS A 21 0.69 5.44 -0.47
CA CYS A 21 1.96 5.34 -1.17
C CYS A 21 1.72 5.31 -2.68
N ILE A 22 2.16 6.35 -3.38
CA ILE A 22 2.15 6.37 -4.83
C ILE A 22 3.36 5.56 -5.33
N ASN A 23 3.10 4.40 -5.93
CA ASN A 23 4.12 3.56 -6.51
C ASN A 23 4.11 3.72 -8.04
N ASN A 24 5.21 4.26 -8.55
CA ASN A 24 5.46 4.47 -9.96
C ASN A 24 6.75 3.75 -10.44
N PHE A 25 7.18 2.75 -9.67
CA PHE A 25 8.33 1.88 -9.93
C PHE A 25 9.72 2.52 -9.95
N ASN A 26 9.88 3.82 -9.66
CA ASN A 26 11.19 4.49 -9.68
C ASN A 26 11.22 5.76 -8.83
N TYR A 27 12.34 6.51 -8.87
CA TYR A 27 12.38 7.88 -8.37
C TYR A 27 12.18 8.89 -9.50
N GLY A 28 10.92 9.09 -9.90
CA GLY A 28 10.57 9.92 -11.05
C GLY A 28 11.11 11.36 -10.99
N MET A 29 11.04 12.03 -9.82
CA MET A 29 11.44 13.44 -9.67
C MET A 29 12.96 13.67 -9.72
N THR A 30 13.77 12.63 -9.48
CA THR A 30 15.23 12.73 -9.49
C THR A 30 15.84 12.20 -10.78
N GLY A 31 15.01 11.87 -11.78
CA GLY A 31 15.48 11.37 -13.07
C GLY A 31 15.33 9.86 -13.26
N GLY A 32 14.45 9.18 -12.53
CA GLY A 32 14.09 7.78 -12.81
C GLY A 32 15.14 6.77 -12.36
N GLN A 33 15.77 6.99 -11.21
CA GLN A 33 16.65 5.98 -10.58
C GLN A 33 15.85 4.79 -10.07
N VAL A 34 16.56 3.69 -9.79
CA VAL A 34 15.99 2.49 -9.14
C VAL A 34 15.30 2.87 -7.82
N GLY A 35 14.04 2.48 -7.71
CA GLY A 35 13.27 2.52 -6.48
C GLY A 35 13.14 1.12 -5.86
N PRO A 36 12.62 1.02 -4.62
CA PRO A 36 12.48 -0.27 -3.93
C PRO A 36 11.49 -1.24 -4.58
N THR A 37 10.63 -0.74 -5.48
CA THR A 37 9.61 -1.51 -6.19
C THR A 37 9.97 -1.74 -7.66
N THR A 38 11.13 -1.26 -8.13
CA THR A 38 11.58 -1.46 -9.51
C THR A 38 11.72 -2.97 -9.80
N PRO A 39 11.03 -3.53 -10.80
CA PRO A 39 11.09 -4.97 -11.05
C PRO A 39 12.50 -5.45 -11.41
N MET A 40 12.80 -6.71 -11.10
CA MET A 40 14.07 -7.35 -11.46
C MET A 40 14.34 -7.26 -12.97
N GLY A 41 15.52 -6.79 -13.36
CA GLY A 41 15.91 -6.57 -14.74
C GLY A 41 15.30 -5.32 -15.39
N ALA A 42 14.49 -4.52 -14.69
CA ALA A 42 13.96 -3.26 -15.23
C ALA A 42 15.07 -2.21 -15.31
N ARG A 43 15.13 -1.49 -16.43
CA ARG A 43 16.11 -0.44 -16.65
C ARG A 43 15.70 0.83 -15.93
N ALA A 44 16.70 1.51 -15.36
CA ALA A 44 16.58 2.80 -14.69
C ALA A 44 17.88 3.59 -14.93
N THR A 45 17.90 4.89 -14.63
CA THR A 45 19.11 5.70 -14.89
C THR A 45 20.34 5.25 -14.11
N THR A 46 20.16 4.70 -12.90
CA THR A 46 21.23 4.10 -12.09
C THR A 46 21.38 2.59 -12.30
N ALA A 47 20.54 1.98 -13.13
CA ALA A 47 20.60 0.56 -13.50
C ALA A 47 20.38 0.39 -15.01
N PRO A 48 21.33 0.86 -15.85
CA PRO A 48 21.19 0.84 -17.30
C PRO A 48 21.12 -0.58 -17.88
N PHE A 49 21.69 -1.56 -17.16
CA PHE A 49 21.68 -2.97 -17.52
C PHE A 49 20.57 -3.78 -16.82
N GLY A 50 19.66 -3.10 -16.12
CA GLY A 50 18.58 -3.72 -15.36
C GLY A 50 18.84 -3.75 -13.85
N ASN A 51 17.77 -3.66 -13.07
CA ASN A 51 17.81 -3.80 -11.62
C ASN A 51 18.21 -5.25 -11.22
N TYR A 52 19.11 -5.39 -10.25
CA TYR A 52 19.59 -6.69 -9.75
C TYR A 52 19.00 -7.04 -8.37
N GLU A 53 18.27 -6.11 -7.73
CA GLU A 53 17.68 -6.29 -6.41
C GLU A 53 16.22 -6.75 -6.50
N GLN A 54 15.84 -7.67 -5.64
CA GLN A 54 14.44 -8.13 -5.54
C GLN A 54 13.53 -6.96 -5.12
N PRO A 55 12.45 -6.68 -5.87
CA PRO A 55 11.52 -5.61 -5.52
C PRO A 55 10.74 -5.96 -4.25
N PHE A 56 10.40 -4.94 -3.47
CA PHE A 56 9.45 -5.11 -2.38
C PHE A 56 8.03 -5.27 -2.90
N ASN A 57 7.35 -6.30 -2.41
CA ASN A 57 5.90 -6.41 -2.41
C ASN A 57 5.34 -5.57 -1.24
N LEU A 58 4.91 -4.34 -1.53
CA LEU A 58 4.50 -3.38 -0.50
C LEU A 58 3.27 -3.83 0.33
N PRO A 59 2.20 -4.41 -0.25
CA PRO A 59 1.07 -4.92 0.51
C PRO A 59 1.50 -6.03 1.47
N HIS A 60 2.34 -6.96 1.01
CA HIS A 60 2.88 -8.02 1.86
C HIS A 60 3.74 -7.44 2.99
N LEU A 61 4.63 -6.48 2.69
CA LEU A 61 5.43 -5.78 3.70
C LEU A 61 4.55 -5.07 4.74
N ALA A 62 3.53 -4.33 4.31
CA ALA A 62 2.62 -3.62 5.19
C ALA A 62 1.87 -4.59 6.12
N ALA A 63 1.34 -5.68 5.56
CA ALA A 63 0.64 -6.71 6.32
C ALA A 63 1.57 -7.39 7.33
N ALA A 64 2.76 -7.83 6.88
CA ALA A 64 3.75 -8.50 7.73
C ALA A 64 4.27 -7.62 8.86
N THR A 65 4.28 -6.30 8.67
CA THR A 65 4.73 -5.33 9.67
C THR A 65 3.61 -4.87 10.61
N GLY A 66 2.36 -5.32 10.40
CA GLY A 66 1.24 -5.12 11.31
C GLY A 66 0.23 -4.05 10.90
N ALA A 67 0.19 -3.62 9.64
CA ALA A 67 -0.87 -2.73 9.19
C ALA A 67 -2.26 -3.37 9.39
N VAL A 68 -3.21 -2.61 9.93
CA VAL A 68 -4.58 -3.10 10.19
C VAL A 68 -5.47 -3.04 8.97
N PHE A 69 -5.10 -2.21 7.99
CA PHE A 69 -5.74 -2.16 6.68
C PHE A 69 -4.68 -2.04 5.59
N VAL A 70 -4.79 -2.88 4.57
CA VAL A 70 -3.88 -2.91 3.42
C VAL A 70 -4.70 -3.02 2.15
N ALA A 71 -4.50 -2.08 1.23
CA ALA A 71 -5.14 -2.11 -0.08
C ALA A 71 -4.17 -1.74 -1.19
N ARG A 72 -4.43 -2.24 -2.40
CA ARG A 72 -3.77 -1.81 -3.64
C ARG A 72 -4.81 -1.49 -4.69
N TRP A 73 -4.67 -0.31 -5.30
CA TRP A 73 -5.47 0.12 -6.44
C TRP A 73 -4.59 0.89 -7.44
N THR A 74 -5.03 1.00 -8.69
CA THR A 74 -4.35 1.88 -9.65
C THR A 74 -5.04 3.25 -9.68
N SER A 75 -4.35 4.26 -10.19
CA SER A 75 -4.93 5.59 -10.42
C SER A 75 -6.11 5.58 -11.41
N LEU A 76 -6.32 4.49 -12.16
CA LEU A 76 -7.47 4.31 -13.07
C LEU A 76 -8.73 3.77 -12.36
N HIS A 77 -8.59 3.10 -11.22
CA HIS A 77 -9.69 2.51 -10.46
C HIS A 77 -10.27 3.49 -9.43
N LEU A 78 -10.62 4.70 -9.88
CA LEU A 78 -10.96 5.85 -9.03
C LEU A 78 -12.09 5.58 -8.02
N ARG A 79 -13.12 4.84 -8.42
CA ARG A 79 -14.25 4.53 -7.53
C ARG A 79 -13.81 3.64 -6.37
N GLN A 80 -13.08 2.57 -6.66
CA GLN A 80 -12.58 1.61 -5.68
C GLN A 80 -11.54 2.26 -4.78
N LEU A 81 -10.59 3.01 -5.37
CA LEU A 81 -9.58 3.76 -4.64
C LEU A 81 -10.21 4.76 -3.66
N LYS A 82 -11.23 5.51 -4.10
CA LYS A 82 -11.99 6.41 -3.22
C LYS A 82 -12.61 5.66 -2.04
N GLN A 83 -13.23 4.50 -2.28
CA GLN A 83 -13.83 3.70 -1.20
C GLN A 83 -12.77 3.16 -0.23
N ALA A 84 -11.63 2.70 -0.73
CA ALA A 84 -10.50 2.27 0.11
C ALA A 84 -9.97 3.42 0.98
N MET A 85 -9.81 4.63 0.41
CA MET A 85 -9.39 5.82 1.16
C MET A 85 -10.41 6.19 2.25
N LEU A 86 -11.71 6.18 1.93
CA LEU A 86 -12.77 6.44 2.93
C LEU A 86 -12.77 5.40 4.05
N ARG A 87 -12.50 4.13 3.73
CA ARG A 87 -12.41 3.04 4.70
C ARG A 87 -11.19 3.19 5.60
N ALA A 88 -10.02 3.49 5.02
CA ALA A 88 -8.80 3.78 5.77
C ALA A 88 -8.99 4.94 6.75
N MET A 89 -9.60 6.05 6.31
CA MET A 89 -9.86 7.21 7.17
C MET A 89 -10.82 6.94 8.34
N LYS A 90 -11.69 5.93 8.24
CA LYS A 90 -12.61 5.54 9.32
C LYS A 90 -11.99 4.52 10.28
N LYS A 91 -10.85 3.94 9.92
CA LYS A 91 -10.22 2.89 10.69
C LYS A 91 -9.24 3.49 11.68
N ARG A 92 -9.17 2.87 12.86
CA ARG A 92 -8.22 3.24 13.90
C ARG A 92 -6.96 2.39 13.80
N GLY A 93 -5.80 3.02 13.71
CA GLY A 93 -4.50 2.36 13.62
C GLY A 93 -3.77 2.62 12.30
N PHE A 94 -2.72 1.85 12.04
CA PHE A 94 -1.88 2.06 10.87
C PHE A 94 -2.53 1.47 9.62
N THR A 95 -2.90 2.32 8.67
CA THR A 95 -3.46 1.89 7.39
C THR A 95 -2.52 2.19 6.23
N PHE A 96 -2.54 1.32 5.22
CA PHE A 96 -1.70 1.43 4.05
C PHE A 96 -2.51 1.22 2.76
N ILE A 97 -2.40 2.17 1.83
CA ILE A 97 -2.95 2.06 0.48
C ILE A 97 -1.80 2.27 -0.50
N GLU A 98 -1.48 1.25 -1.27
CA GLU A 98 -0.62 1.38 -2.44
C GLU A 98 -1.45 1.85 -3.64
N VAL A 99 -1.02 2.94 -4.26
CA VAL A 99 -1.62 3.48 -5.48
C VAL A 99 -0.62 3.34 -6.62
N LEU A 100 -0.88 2.43 -7.54
CA LEU A 100 -0.06 2.29 -8.74
C LEU A 100 -0.35 3.44 -9.70
N ALA A 101 0.67 4.19 -10.08
CA ALA A 101 0.56 5.35 -10.95
C ALA A 101 1.53 5.22 -12.15
N PRO A 102 1.04 5.46 -13.39
CA PRO A 102 1.87 5.48 -14.58
C PRO A 102 3.02 6.49 -14.49
N CYS A 103 4.18 6.11 -15.04
CA CYS A 103 5.34 6.99 -15.18
C CYS A 103 5.99 6.80 -16.55
N PRO A 104 5.36 7.32 -17.62
CA PRO A 104 5.77 7.01 -18.98
C PRO A 104 7.18 7.50 -19.30
N VAL A 105 7.58 8.64 -18.74
CA VAL A 105 8.92 9.21 -18.98
C VAL A 105 10.00 8.47 -18.20
N GLY A 106 9.77 8.21 -16.91
CA GLY A 106 10.82 7.70 -16.02
C GLY A 106 10.92 6.18 -15.99
N PHE A 107 9.80 5.46 -16.13
CA PHE A 107 9.76 4.00 -16.05
C PHE A 107 9.36 3.38 -17.38
N GLY A 108 8.30 3.90 -18.02
CA GLY A 108 7.76 3.34 -19.27
C GLY A 108 8.80 3.33 -20.41
N ARG A 109 9.31 4.51 -20.77
CA ARG A 109 10.27 4.69 -21.87
C ARG A 109 11.56 3.86 -21.72
N PRO A 110 12.24 3.81 -20.57
CA PRO A 110 13.43 2.97 -20.43
C PRO A 110 13.16 1.45 -20.51
N ASN A 111 11.91 1.02 -20.31
CA ASN A 111 11.51 -0.39 -20.24
C ASN A 111 10.64 -0.84 -21.42
N ASP A 112 10.64 -0.08 -22.52
CA ASP A 112 9.93 -0.42 -23.77
C ASP A 112 8.43 -0.70 -23.56
N ILE A 113 7.81 -0.05 -22.56
CA ILE A 113 6.38 -0.19 -22.24
C ILE A 113 5.49 0.55 -23.25
N GLY A 114 6.07 1.50 -23.99
CA GLY A 114 5.36 2.29 -24.98
C GLY A 114 5.11 3.73 -24.56
N ASP A 115 4.13 4.36 -25.18
CA ASP A 115 3.71 5.71 -24.84
C ASP A 115 2.77 5.75 -23.60
N ALA A 116 2.34 6.95 -23.20
CA ALA A 116 1.49 7.13 -22.03
C ALA A 116 0.12 6.42 -22.16
N MET A 117 -0.42 6.30 -23.37
CA MET A 117 -1.71 5.64 -23.60
C MET A 117 -1.57 4.12 -23.55
N GLU A 118 -0.47 3.58 -24.07
CA GLU A 118 -0.14 2.16 -23.98
C GLU A 118 0.05 1.73 -22.52
N GLU A 119 0.80 2.51 -21.73
CA GLU A 119 0.97 2.23 -20.29
C GLU A 119 -0.37 2.27 -19.55
N MET A 120 -1.24 3.25 -19.84
CA MET A 120 -2.59 3.31 -19.27
C MET A 120 -3.46 2.12 -19.66
N THR A 121 -3.29 1.60 -20.89
CA THR A 121 -4.01 0.42 -21.38
C THR A 121 -3.58 -0.82 -20.62
N LEU A 122 -2.28 -0.99 -20.34
CA LEU A 122 -1.77 -2.08 -19.50
C LEU A 122 -2.39 -2.07 -18.10
N TYR A 123 -2.53 -0.90 -17.46
CA TYR A 123 -3.21 -0.84 -16.16
C TYR A 123 -4.71 -1.14 -16.25
N ARG A 124 -5.36 -0.82 -17.37
CA ARG A 124 -6.79 -1.08 -17.55
C ARG A 124 -7.08 -2.56 -17.79
N GLU A 125 -6.26 -3.21 -18.61
CA GLU A 125 -6.50 -4.58 -19.09
C GLU A 125 -5.74 -5.63 -18.29
N GLY A 126 -4.56 -5.28 -17.77
CA GLY A 126 -3.66 -6.16 -17.03
C GLY A 126 -3.92 -6.23 -15.53
N CYS A 127 -5.07 -5.75 -15.05
CA CYS A 127 -5.43 -5.82 -13.63
C CYS A 127 -6.56 -6.82 -13.38
N VAL A 128 -6.45 -7.58 -12.28
CA VAL A 128 -7.51 -8.45 -11.77
C VAL A 128 -7.87 -8.03 -10.35
N VAL A 129 -9.16 -8.01 -10.02
CA VAL A 129 -9.60 -7.74 -8.65
C VAL A 129 -9.76 -9.07 -7.93
N ASP A 130 -8.86 -9.35 -7.00
CA ASP A 130 -8.91 -10.54 -6.15
C ASP A 130 -8.45 -10.19 -4.73
N PRO A 131 -9.38 -9.77 -3.85
CA PRO A 131 -9.07 -9.46 -2.46
C PRO A 131 -8.62 -10.68 -1.62
N ALA A 132 -8.87 -11.90 -2.11
CA ALA A 132 -8.53 -13.15 -1.41
C ALA A 132 -7.17 -13.72 -1.83
N ALA A 133 -6.50 -13.09 -2.81
CA ALA A 133 -5.20 -13.52 -3.28
C ALA A 133 -4.16 -13.58 -2.14
N PRO A 134 -3.29 -14.61 -2.10
CA PRO A 134 -2.19 -14.68 -1.14
C PRO A 134 -1.29 -13.45 -1.25
N LEU A 135 -0.97 -12.82 -0.12
CA LEU A 135 -0.20 -11.57 -0.07
C LEU A 135 1.19 -11.70 -0.71
N ASP A 136 1.83 -12.85 -0.55
CA ASP A 136 3.13 -13.19 -1.13
C ASP A 136 3.11 -13.30 -2.66
N SER A 137 1.94 -13.52 -3.27
CA SER A 137 1.77 -13.60 -4.73
C SER A 137 1.57 -12.24 -5.41
N LEU A 138 1.49 -11.15 -4.64
CA LEU A 138 1.15 -9.80 -5.13
C LEU A 138 2.34 -9.04 -5.77
N ASP A 139 3.27 -9.74 -6.39
CA ASP A 139 4.37 -9.11 -7.12
C ASP A 139 3.88 -8.41 -8.39
N ILE A 140 4.58 -7.35 -8.80
CA ILE A 140 4.17 -6.48 -9.90
C ILE A 140 5.32 -6.26 -10.89
N ASP A 141 5.03 -6.47 -12.17
CA ASP A 141 5.94 -6.14 -13.28
C ASP A 141 5.12 -5.85 -14.55
N LEU A 142 5.03 -4.58 -14.94
CA LEU A 142 4.29 -4.15 -16.13
C LEU A 142 4.81 -4.75 -17.44
N ARG A 143 6.04 -5.28 -17.44
CA ARG A 143 6.67 -5.85 -18.64
C ARG A 143 6.23 -7.29 -18.89
N VAL A 144 5.65 -7.96 -17.89
CA VAL A 144 5.20 -9.34 -17.96
C VAL A 144 3.69 -9.38 -18.22
N LYS A 145 3.31 -9.49 -19.50
CA LYS A 145 1.90 -9.40 -19.94
C LYS A 145 1.00 -10.52 -19.42
N ASP A 146 1.56 -11.71 -19.19
CA ASP A 146 0.78 -12.88 -18.75
C ASP A 146 0.58 -12.94 -17.22
N ARG A 147 1.11 -11.96 -16.48
CA ARG A 147 0.95 -11.86 -15.03
C ARG A 147 0.07 -10.65 -14.69
N PRO A 148 -1.20 -10.86 -14.29
CA PRO A 148 -2.07 -9.76 -13.94
C PRO A 148 -1.63 -9.09 -12.64
N ILE A 149 -1.80 -7.78 -12.56
CA ILE A 149 -1.68 -7.02 -11.32
C ILE A 149 -2.92 -7.27 -10.48
N VAL A 150 -2.73 -7.89 -9.34
CA VAL A 150 -3.82 -8.14 -8.39
C VAL A 150 -4.13 -6.86 -7.61
N LEU A 151 -5.40 -6.48 -7.60
CA LEU A 151 -5.96 -5.33 -6.90
C LEU A 151 -6.96 -5.78 -5.84
N GLY A 152 -7.10 -4.99 -4.77
CA GLY A 152 -8.06 -5.31 -3.72
C GLY A 152 -7.75 -4.65 -2.38
N ASN A 153 -8.64 -4.91 -1.43
CA ASN A 153 -8.39 -4.66 -0.02
C ASN A 153 -8.01 -6.02 0.61
N PHE A 154 -6.75 -6.23 0.93
CA PHE A 154 -6.20 -7.53 1.29
C PHE A 154 -6.22 -7.80 2.80
N VAL A 155 -6.07 -6.75 3.59
CA VAL A 155 -6.11 -6.84 5.05
C VAL A 155 -7.15 -5.86 5.56
N ASP A 156 -8.02 -6.35 6.44
CA ASP A 156 -8.90 -5.53 7.24
C ASP A 156 -9.19 -6.24 8.57
N VAL A 157 -8.45 -5.84 9.59
CA VAL A 157 -8.53 -6.44 10.93
C VAL A 157 -8.59 -5.35 11.99
N GLU A 158 -9.14 -5.65 13.16
CA GLU A 158 -9.13 -4.72 14.28
C GLU A 158 -7.98 -5.06 15.24
N ARG A 159 -7.28 -4.02 15.70
CA ARG A 159 -6.19 -4.15 16.68
C ARG A 159 -6.11 -2.87 17.52
N PRO A 160 -5.79 -2.95 18.83
CA PRO A 160 -5.59 -1.77 19.65
C PRO A 160 -4.57 -0.80 19.04
N VAL A 161 -4.91 0.49 19.04
CA VAL A 161 -4.03 1.56 18.56
C VAL A 161 -2.89 1.77 19.54
N PHE A 162 -1.75 2.23 19.04
CA PHE A 162 -0.68 2.74 19.89
C PHE A 162 -1.14 3.99 20.66
N ASP A 163 -1.51 3.82 21.92
CA ASP A 163 -1.84 4.91 22.84
C ASP A 163 -0.96 4.82 24.10
N PRO A 164 0.21 5.47 24.10
CA PRO A 164 1.12 5.43 25.24
C PRO A 164 0.51 6.11 26.48
N LEU A 165 -0.40 7.08 26.32
CA LEU A 165 -1.04 7.76 27.44
C LEU A 165 -2.04 6.84 28.13
N ALA A 166 -2.85 6.10 27.37
CA ALA A 166 -3.74 5.10 27.94
C ALA A 166 -2.99 3.99 28.68
N MET A 167 -1.81 3.59 28.18
CA MET A 167 -0.96 2.58 28.82
C MET A 167 -0.31 3.02 30.13
N MET A 168 -0.22 4.33 30.39
CA MET A 168 0.35 4.91 31.61
C MET A 168 -0.69 5.25 32.68
N ARG A 169 -2.00 5.12 32.39
CA ARG A 169 -3.06 5.39 33.38
C ARG A 169 -3.15 4.23 34.38
N PRO A 170 -3.24 4.52 35.70
CA PRO A 170 -3.46 3.48 36.69
C PRO A 170 -4.74 2.70 36.40
N THR A 171 -4.68 1.37 36.53
CA THR A 171 -5.71 0.40 36.10
C THR A 171 -7.09 0.61 36.71
N SER A 172 -7.23 1.40 37.77
CA SER A 172 -8.51 1.72 38.42
C SER A 172 -9.43 2.62 37.60
N GLU A 173 -8.94 3.34 36.59
CA GLU A 173 -9.78 4.18 35.71
C GLU A 173 -10.17 3.49 34.39
N ALA A 174 -9.49 2.40 34.02
CA ALA A 174 -9.72 1.70 32.76
C ALA A 174 -11.04 0.90 32.74
N GLU A 175 -11.50 0.43 33.90
CA GLU A 175 -12.77 -0.32 34.02
C GLU A 175 -14.02 0.57 33.92
N ASN A 176 -13.90 1.87 34.21
CA ASN A 176 -15.03 2.79 34.17
C ASN A 176 -15.36 3.30 32.75
N ASN A 177 -14.41 3.26 31.81
CA ASN A 177 -14.63 3.78 30.45
C ASN A 177 -15.08 2.73 29.43
N THR A 178 -14.86 1.44 29.68
CA THR A 178 -15.44 0.36 28.87
C THR A 178 -16.94 0.16 29.13
N ALA A 179 -17.44 0.55 30.30
CA ALA A 179 -18.86 0.47 30.64
C ALA A 179 -19.73 1.56 29.97
N VAL A 180 -19.16 2.69 29.55
CA VAL A 180 -19.91 3.81 28.95
C VAL A 180 -20.11 3.63 27.44
N ALA A 181 -19.23 2.89 26.76
CA ALA A 181 -19.36 2.61 25.32
C ALA A 181 -20.42 1.53 25.00
N GLY A 182 -20.93 0.80 25.99
CA GLY A 182 -21.91 -0.29 25.84
C GLY A 182 -23.38 0.08 26.04
N LYS A 183 -23.71 1.36 26.27
CA LYS A 183 -25.09 1.81 26.52
C LYS A 183 -25.51 2.91 25.55
N THR A 184 -25.72 2.57 24.28
CA THR A 184 -26.50 3.40 23.34
C THR A 184 -27.17 2.53 22.27
N GLN A 185 -27.87 1.48 22.69
CA GLN A 185 -28.95 0.89 21.90
C GLN A 185 -29.97 0.26 22.85
N GLU A 186 -30.98 1.04 23.23
CA GLU A 186 -32.35 0.59 23.56
C GLU A 186 -33.17 1.84 23.91
N GLY A 187 -34.17 2.17 23.08
CA GLY A 187 -35.21 3.13 23.44
C GLY A 187 -35.68 4.07 22.32
N GLN A 188 -36.81 3.68 21.73
CA GLN A 188 -37.78 4.45 20.91
C GLN A 188 -37.53 4.55 19.40
#